data_AF-A0A7J9RBP1-F1
#
_entry.id   AF-A0A7J9RBP1-F1
#
_cell.length_a   1.000
_cell.length_b   1.000
_cell.length_c   1.000
_cell.angle_alpha   90.00
_cell.angle_beta   90.00
_cell.angle_gamma   90.00
#
_symmetry.space_group_name_H-M   'P 1'
#
loop_
_entity.id
_entity.type
_entity.pdbx_description
1 polymer ?
#
loop_
_entity_poly.entity_id
_entity_poly.type
_entity_poly.pdbx_seq_one_letter_code
_entity_poly.pdbx_strand_id
1 'polypeptide(L)'
;MQKKSERYFKEYLENITNDQLVQFYDDIEWTPFPVLVIKEYQNRFKPKNKKEVLQKLKTHTAIAKEKSKELRELAKTKGSKTAKEIQTRGKKLTKSISDAKFISSEKNLLILEKLAGLNKKGIITTKEFN
;
A
#
# COMPACT_ATOMS: atom_id res chain seq x y z
N MET A 1 23.06 30.36 -37.84
CA MET A 1 23.16 29.08 -37.09
C MET A 1 21.79 28.48 -36.73
N GLN A 2 20.79 29.27 -36.34
CA GLN A 2 19.47 28.80 -35.85
C GLN A 2 18.72 27.83 -36.79
N LYS A 3 18.79 28.01 -38.12
CA LYS A 3 18.09 27.13 -39.08
C LYS A 3 18.59 25.68 -39.09
N LYS A 4 19.87 25.44 -38.78
CA LYS A 4 20.43 24.07 -38.72
C LYS A 4 19.97 23.36 -37.45
N SER A 5 20.07 24.03 -36.30
CA SER A 5 19.64 23.48 -35.00
C SER A 5 18.14 23.17 -34.96
N GLU A 6 17.30 24.04 -35.53
CA GLU A 6 15.85 23.81 -35.59
C GLU A 6 15.51 22.55 -36.41
N ARG A 7 16.23 22.32 -37.52
CA ARG A 7 16.03 21.15 -38.37
C ARG A 7 16.41 19.85 -37.65
N TYR A 8 17.58 19.80 -37.02
CA TYR A 8 18.00 18.63 -36.25
C TYR A 8 17.04 18.34 -35.09
N PHE A 9 16.51 19.38 -34.45
CA PHE A 9 15.55 19.20 -33.36
C PHE A 9 14.20 18.65 -33.86
N LYS A 10 13.73 19.07 -35.05
CA LYS A 10 12.54 18.45 -35.67
C LYS A 10 12.78 16.98 -35.99
N GLU A 11 13.89 16.65 -36.62
CA GLU A 11 14.27 15.26 -36.92
C GLU A 11 14.37 14.42 -35.64
N TYR A 12 14.87 15.01 -34.54
CA TYR A 12 14.86 14.36 -33.24
C TYR A 12 13.44 14.13 -32.71
N LEU A 13 12.59 15.16 -32.68
CA LEU A 13 11.20 15.06 -32.23
C LEU A 13 10.39 14.05 -33.04
N GLU A 14 10.67 13.87 -34.33
CA GLU A 14 10.05 12.85 -35.17
C GLU A 14 10.41 11.41 -34.71
N ASN A 15 11.63 11.22 -34.19
CA ASN A 15 12.15 9.89 -33.82
C ASN A 15 11.93 9.48 -32.35
N ILE A 16 11.51 10.38 -31.47
CA ILE A 16 11.28 10.05 -30.04
C ILE A 16 9.97 9.29 -29.81
N THR A 17 9.90 8.59 -28.68
CA THR A 17 8.68 7.90 -28.24
C THR A 17 7.62 8.89 -27.74
N ASN A 18 6.36 8.44 -27.67
CA ASN A 18 5.27 9.25 -27.15
C ASN A 18 5.49 9.64 -25.67
N ASP A 19 6.04 8.75 -24.86
CA ASP A 19 6.31 9.02 -23.44
C ASP A 19 7.38 10.11 -23.27
N GLN A 20 8.44 10.05 -24.08
CA GLN A 20 9.48 11.09 -24.09
C GLN A 20 8.93 12.44 -24.57
N LEU A 21 8.05 12.44 -25.57
CA LEU A 21 7.41 13.66 -26.06
C LEU A 21 6.48 14.28 -24.99
N VAL A 22 5.81 13.45 -24.19
CA VAL A 22 5.00 13.92 -23.04
C VAL A 22 5.91 14.59 -22.01
N GLN A 23 7.05 13.98 -21.67
CA GLN A 23 8.02 14.59 -20.74
C GLN A 23 8.52 15.96 -21.24
N PHE A 24 8.88 16.08 -22.52
CA PHE A 24 9.27 17.38 -23.10
C PHE A 24 8.13 18.41 -23.09
N TYR A 25 6.88 17.96 -23.23
CA TYR A 25 5.72 18.83 -23.17
C TYR A 25 5.42 19.29 -21.74
N ASP A 26 5.62 18.43 -20.74
CA ASP A 26 5.45 18.78 -19.33
C ASP A 26 6.56 19.77 -18.89
N ASP A 27 7.80 19.57 -19.34
CA ASP A 27 8.96 20.42 -19.06
C ASP A 27 9.20 21.50 -20.15
N ILE A 28 8.12 22.05 -20.69
CA ILE A 28 8.20 22.91 -21.89
C ILE A 28 9.01 24.20 -21.68
N GLU A 29 8.99 24.73 -20.46
CA GLU A 29 9.74 25.94 -20.08
C GLU A 29 11.25 25.74 -20.16
N TRP A 30 11.70 24.49 -20.07
CA TRP A 30 13.11 24.10 -20.05
C TRP A 30 13.56 23.42 -21.36
N THR A 31 12.64 23.26 -22.31
CA THR A 31 12.92 22.53 -23.55
C THR A 31 13.37 23.48 -24.67
N PRO A 32 14.44 23.14 -25.43
CA PRO A 32 14.82 23.93 -26.59
C PRO A 32 13.71 23.91 -27.66
N PHE A 33 13.44 25.07 -28.26
CA PHE A 33 12.36 25.27 -29.25
C PHE A 33 10.96 24.79 -28.79
N PRO A 34 10.40 25.36 -27.71
CA PRO A 34 9.09 24.97 -27.15
C PRO A 34 7.96 24.86 -28.17
N VAL A 35 7.92 25.77 -29.14
CA VAL A 35 6.90 25.82 -30.19
C VAL A 35 6.89 24.54 -31.04
N LEU A 36 8.05 23.93 -31.27
CA LEU A 36 8.15 22.69 -32.05
C LEU A 36 7.61 21.50 -31.27
N VAL A 37 7.91 21.44 -29.97
CA VAL A 37 7.39 20.40 -29.06
C VAL A 37 5.87 20.46 -29.01
N ILE A 38 5.29 21.66 -28.83
CA ILE A 38 3.82 21.85 -28.82
C ILE A 38 3.21 21.36 -30.12
N LYS A 39 3.80 21.73 -31.25
CA LYS A 39 3.27 21.36 -32.57
C LYS A 39 3.30 19.85 -32.79
N GLU A 40 4.40 19.21 -32.41
CA GLU A 40 4.54 17.76 -32.56
C GLU A 40 3.62 17.00 -31.60
N TYR A 41 3.52 17.45 -30.35
CA TYR A 41 2.57 16.92 -29.37
C TYR A 41 1.13 17.02 -29.89
N GLN A 42 0.73 18.22 -30.36
CA GLN A 42 -0.59 18.43 -30.92
C GLN A 42 -0.84 17.55 -32.14
N ASN A 43 0.14 17.31 -33.00
CA ASN A 43 0.01 16.41 -34.15
C ASN A 43 -0.24 14.95 -33.73
N ARG A 44 0.53 14.44 -32.76
CA ARG A 44 0.45 13.03 -32.33
C ARG A 44 -0.77 12.74 -31.47
N PHE A 45 -1.11 13.66 -30.56
CA PHE A 45 -2.20 13.48 -29.59
C PHE A 45 -3.51 14.15 -30.03
N LYS A 46 -3.58 14.69 -31.25
CA LYS A 46 -4.84 15.25 -31.77
C LYS A 46 -5.92 14.16 -31.74
N PRO A 47 -7.08 14.41 -31.13
CA PRO A 47 -8.19 13.49 -31.23
C PRO A 47 -8.65 13.45 -32.70
N LYS A 48 -8.36 12.34 -33.40
CA LYS A 48 -8.77 12.15 -34.80
C LYS A 48 -10.30 12.15 -34.95
N ASN A 49 -11.01 11.58 -33.97
CA ASN A 49 -12.47 11.52 -33.97
C ASN A 49 -13.02 11.43 -32.55
N LYS A 50 -14.03 12.25 -32.21
CA LYS A 50 -14.74 12.18 -30.91
C LYS A 50 -15.30 10.79 -30.62
N LYS A 51 -15.77 10.07 -31.66
CA LYS A 51 -16.31 8.70 -31.51
C LYS A 51 -15.24 7.70 -31.07
N GLU A 52 -14.04 7.76 -31.65
CA GLU A 52 -12.93 6.88 -31.29
C GLU A 52 -12.45 7.12 -29.86
N VAL A 53 -12.36 8.40 -29.46
CA VAL A 53 -12.02 8.77 -28.08
C VAL A 53 -13.05 8.20 -27.11
N LEU A 54 -14.34 8.37 -27.41
CA LEU A 54 -15.41 7.85 -26.57
C LEU A 54 -15.40 6.33 -26.50
N GLN A 55 -15.09 5.65 -27.61
CA GLN A 55 -14.98 4.19 -27.67
C GLN A 55 -13.80 3.70 -26.83
N LYS A 56 -12.61 4.29 -26.98
CA LYS A 56 -11.43 3.97 -26.17
C LYS A 56 -11.68 4.21 -24.68
N LEU A 57 -12.36 5.31 -24.35
CA LEU A 57 -12.72 5.60 -22.97
C LEU A 57 -13.63 4.51 -22.40
N LYS A 58 -14.71 4.16 -23.12
CA LYS A 58 -15.61 3.06 -22.72
C LYS A 58 -14.86 1.74 -22.53
N THR A 59 -13.94 1.38 -23.44
CA THR A 59 -13.16 0.14 -23.30
C THR A 59 -12.26 0.17 -22.07
N HIS A 60 -11.54 1.27 -21.83
CA HIS A 60 -10.69 1.39 -20.63
C HIS A 60 -11.51 1.37 -19.34
N THR A 61 -12.70 1.99 -19.35
CA THR A 61 -13.58 2.00 -18.18
C THR A 61 -14.13 0.60 -17.88
N ALA A 62 -14.48 -0.16 -18.92
CA ALA A 62 -14.91 -1.55 -18.79
C ALA A 62 -13.79 -2.43 -18.23
N ILE A 63 -12.57 -2.33 -18.77
CA ILE A 63 -11.40 -3.08 -18.28
C ILE A 63 -11.09 -2.72 -16.81
N ALA A 64 -11.12 -1.43 -16.45
CA ALA A 64 -10.89 -1.00 -15.08
C ALA A 64 -11.94 -1.56 -14.12
N LYS A 65 -13.22 -1.58 -14.54
CA LYS A 65 -14.31 -2.16 -13.76
C LYS A 65 -14.11 -3.66 -13.56
N GLU A 66 -13.72 -4.40 -14.59
CA GLU A 66 -13.45 -5.84 -14.51
C GLU A 66 -12.29 -6.14 -13.55
N LYS A 67 -11.14 -5.48 -13.74
CA LYS A 67 -9.98 -5.63 -12.83
C LYS A 67 -10.30 -5.27 -11.39
N SER A 68 -11.11 -4.23 -11.15
CA SER A 68 -11.55 -3.86 -9.80
C SER A 68 -12.41 -4.95 -9.14
N LYS A 69 -13.23 -5.64 -9.93
CA LYS A 69 -14.08 -6.75 -9.46
C LYS A 69 -13.23 -7.96 -9.11
N GLU A 70 -12.28 -8.34 -9.96
CA GLU A 70 -11.32 -9.42 -9.69
C GLU A 70 -10.53 -9.17 -8.41
N LEU A 71 -10.01 -7.95 -8.26
CA LEU A 71 -9.27 -7.55 -7.06
C LEU A 71 -10.15 -7.65 -5.80
N ARG A 72 -11.43 -7.26 -5.89
CA ARG A 72 -12.39 -7.36 -4.79
C ARG A 72 -12.65 -8.83 -4.40
N GLU A 73 -12.82 -9.72 -5.36
CA GLU A 73 -13.02 -11.15 -5.07
C GLU A 73 -11.76 -11.80 -4.50
N LEU A 74 -10.58 -11.42 -4.99
CA LEU A 74 -9.31 -11.86 -4.41
C LEU A 74 -9.14 -11.39 -2.96
N ALA A 75 -9.50 -10.14 -2.67
CA ALA A 75 -9.46 -9.60 -1.31
C ALA A 75 -10.43 -10.32 -0.37
N LYS A 76 -11.66 -10.61 -0.80
CA LYS A 76 -12.63 -11.40 -0.01
C LYS A 76 -12.13 -12.81 0.30
N THR A 77 -11.58 -13.50 -0.70
CA THR A 77 -11.12 -14.88 -0.53
C THR A 77 -9.89 -14.95 0.36
N LYS A 78 -8.90 -14.06 0.17
CA LYS A 78 -7.72 -13.97 1.04
C LYS A 78 -8.08 -13.52 2.46
N GLY A 79 -8.90 -12.48 2.59
CA GLY A 79 -9.38 -11.99 3.89
C GLY A 79 -10.15 -13.07 4.67
N SER A 80 -11.00 -13.84 3.98
CA SER A 80 -11.75 -14.97 4.57
C SER A 80 -10.82 -16.10 5.03
N LYS A 81 -9.80 -16.45 4.23
CA LYS A 81 -8.81 -17.48 4.59
C LYS A 81 -7.97 -17.06 5.80
N THR A 82 -7.41 -15.86 5.80
CA THR A 82 -6.63 -15.33 6.92
C THR A 82 -7.48 -15.20 8.18
N ALA A 83 -8.74 -14.75 8.07
CA ALA A 83 -9.66 -14.69 9.19
C ALA A 83 -9.95 -16.08 9.79
N LYS A 84 -10.16 -17.11 8.94
CA LYS A 84 -10.35 -18.50 9.39
C LYS A 84 -9.10 -19.06 10.07
N GLU A 85 -7.91 -18.77 9.54
CA GLU A 85 -6.64 -19.18 10.16
C GLU A 85 -6.41 -18.52 11.52
N ILE A 86 -6.68 -17.21 11.65
CA ILE A 86 -6.60 -16.50 12.93
C ILE A 86 -7.61 -17.09 13.93
N GLN A 87 -8.85 -17.36 13.51
CA GLN A 87 -9.86 -17.94 14.39
C GLN A 87 -9.48 -19.34 14.88
N THR A 88 -8.93 -20.19 14.00
CA THR A 88 -8.49 -21.55 14.38
C THR A 88 -7.26 -21.52 15.29
N ARG A 89 -6.29 -20.63 15.05
CA ARG A 89 -5.15 -20.41 15.94
C ARG A 89 -5.60 -19.87 17.31
N GLY A 90 -6.53 -18.91 17.33
CA GLY A 90 -7.12 -18.37 18.55
C GLY A 90 -7.81 -19.47 19.37
N LYS A 91 -8.65 -20.30 18.74
CA LYS A 91 -9.30 -21.44 19.42
C LYS A 91 -8.32 -22.48 19.98
N LYS A 92 -7.20 -22.73 19.29
CA LYS A 92 -6.14 -23.62 19.79
C LYS A 92 -5.45 -23.01 21.00
N LEU A 93 -5.09 -21.72 20.93
CA LEU A 93 -4.45 -21.00 22.01
C LEU A 93 -5.35 -20.95 23.27
N THR A 94 -6.64 -20.67 23.11
CA THR A 94 -7.58 -20.65 24.25
C THR A 94 -7.68 -22.03 24.92
N LYS A 95 -7.67 -23.12 24.14
CA LYS A 95 -7.63 -24.48 24.69
C LYS A 95 -6.34 -24.76 25.44
N SER A 96 -5.19 -24.40 24.86
CA SER A 96 -3.90 -24.54 25.55
C SER A 96 -3.81 -23.71 26.84
N ILE A 97 -4.42 -22.52 26.88
CA ILE A 97 -4.50 -21.68 28.09
C ILE A 97 -5.47 -22.28 29.12
N SER A 98 -6.60 -22.88 28.71
CA SER A 98 -7.50 -23.54 29.65
C SER A 98 -6.93 -24.85 30.20
N ASP A 99 -6.17 -25.57 29.37
CA ASP A 99 -5.51 -26.82 29.75
C ASP A 99 -4.27 -26.55 30.62
N ALA A 100 -3.63 -25.40 30.42
CA ALA A 100 -2.66 -24.87 31.36
C ALA A 100 -3.38 -24.50 32.65
N LYS A 101 -3.36 -25.40 33.64
CA LYS A 101 -3.73 -25.10 35.03
C LYS A 101 -2.87 -23.94 35.51
N PHE A 102 -3.38 -22.71 35.41
CA PHE A 102 -2.92 -21.62 36.25
C PHE A 102 -3.19 -22.04 37.69
N ILE A 103 -2.13 -22.37 38.42
CA ILE A 103 -2.20 -22.61 39.86
C ILE A 103 -2.43 -21.26 40.54
N SER A 104 -3.62 -20.70 40.39
CA SER A 104 -4.20 -19.85 41.42
C SER A 104 -4.70 -20.78 42.52
N SER A 105 -3.78 -21.51 43.15
CA SER A 105 -4.18 -22.19 44.38
C SER A 105 -4.43 -21.07 45.39
N GLU A 106 -5.60 -21.04 46.02
CA GLU A 106 -5.88 -20.20 47.19
C GLU A 106 -4.71 -20.17 48.18
N LYS A 107 -3.91 -21.25 48.22
CA LYS A 107 -2.67 -21.35 48.98
C LYS A 107 -1.66 -20.24 48.64
N ASN A 108 -1.50 -19.86 47.37
CA ASN A 108 -0.61 -18.77 46.96
C ASN A 108 -1.12 -17.40 47.44
N LEU A 109 -2.44 -17.17 47.40
CA LEU A 109 -3.05 -15.95 47.94
C LEU A 109 -2.92 -15.88 49.47
N LEU A 110 -3.13 -17.01 50.14
CA LEU A 110 -2.94 -17.14 51.59
C LEU A 110 -1.49 -16.91 52.02
N ILE A 111 -0.52 -17.36 51.21
CA ILE A 111 0.91 -17.12 51.45
C ILE A 111 1.20 -15.62 51.34
N LEU A 112 0.70 -14.94 50.30
CA LEU A 112 0.88 -13.49 50.13
C LEU A 112 0.27 -12.70 51.30
N GLU A 113 -0.91 -13.09 51.77
CA GLU A 113 -1.56 -12.46 52.93
C GLU A 113 -0.74 -12.65 54.22
N LYS A 114 -0.21 -13.86 54.45
CA LYS A 114 0.69 -14.13 55.58
C LYS A 114 1.97 -13.31 55.50
N LEU A 115 2.60 -13.22 54.34
CA LEU A 115 3.80 -12.41 54.12
C LEU A 115 3.52 -10.92 54.37
N ALA A 116 2.39 -10.41 53.90
CA ALA A 116 1.97 -9.04 54.19
C ALA A 116 1.77 -8.78 55.69
N GLY A 117 1.19 -9.75 56.41
CA GLY A 117 1.06 -9.68 57.88
C GLY A 117 2.39 -9.66 58.62
N LEU A 118 3.38 -10.44 58.17
CA LEU A 118 4.73 -10.46 58.74
C LEU A 118 5.49 -9.16 58.49
N ASN A 119 5.33 -8.56 57.30
CA ASN A 119 5.93 -7.27 56.97
C ASN A 119 5.34 -6.14 57.83
N LYS A 120 4.00 -6.10 58.00
CA LYS A 120 3.33 -5.13 58.89
C LYS A 120 3.78 -5.23 60.36
N LYS A 121 4.15 -6.43 60.81
CA LYS A 121 4.70 -6.68 62.16
C LYS A 121 6.19 -6.35 62.28
N GLY A 122 6.85 -5.94 61.19
CA GLY A 122 8.29 -5.66 61.15
C GLY A 122 9.18 -6.90 61.25
N ILE A 123 8.62 -8.10 61.08
CA ILE A 123 9.35 -9.37 61.21
C ILE A 123 10.20 -9.63 59.97
N ILE A 124 9.68 -9.26 58.80
CA ILE A 124 10.40 -9.31 57.53
C ILE A 124 10.52 -7.90 56.97
N THR A 125 11.59 -7.63 56.24
CA THR A 125 11.77 -6.36 55.51
C THR A 125 12.08 -6.63 54.05
N THR A 126 11.81 -5.66 53.18
CA THR A 126 12.04 -5.77 51.73
C THR A 126 13.50 -6.02 51.35
N LYS A 127 14.46 -5.82 52.28
CA LYS A 127 15.88 -6.13 52.07
C LYS A 127 16.17 -7.63 52.01
N GLU A 128 15.32 -8.47 52.60
CA GLU A 128 15.53 -9.92 52.67
C GLU A 128 15.07 -10.68 51.41
N PHE A 129 14.43 -9.98 50.47
CA PHE A 129 13.86 -10.55 49.24
C PHE A 129 14.52 -10.00 47.96
N ASN A 130 15.61 -9.25 48.09
CA ASN A 130 16.41 -8.72 46.98
C ASN A 130 17.65 -9.58 46.72
#